data_AF-A0AA91T091-F1
#
_entry.id   AF-A0AA91T091-F1
#
_cell.length_a   1.000
_cell.length_b   1.000
_cell.length_c   1.000
_cell.angle_alpha   90.00
_cell.angle_beta   90.00
_cell.angle_gamma   90.00
#
_symmetry.space_group_name_H-M   'P 1'
#
loop_
_entity.id
_entity.type
_entity.pdbx_description
1 polymer ?
#
loop_
_entity_poly.entity_id
_entity_poly.type
_entity_poly.pdbx_seq_one_letter_code
_entity_poly.pdbx_strand_id
1 'polypeptide(L)'
;MFSSSAARLRPVKAPSTQRFVSYVLPAVPLLDSLRATSSEFSGLYSAKSVNDLWFTRGQAVVDRLNSQLEENKVRNPPADLSELITLTFAKPGLNGVYESASLLHKMHFCWESLRPSSNGVVSKASVDALLKTPSIATRFANEPTDEALAEWIRDSFGSVAELRTLMLNSANAIKGDGATWLVAQATYAENTSDDVSYSRLAVMNTYNAGVVDDALRSGQVARMKQQKRARAEALQSRDASNETLEEVSENGAETNVLGTVEEAEEALLFSERKLVPLLAVDASMSAYLGDYGVFGKQQYLDNVWECIDWDTVARRAPRRFKPSVVFEH
;
A
#
# COMPACT_ATOMS: atom_id res chain seq x y z
N MET A 1 18.91 9.67 -72.41
CA MET A 1 19.84 9.09 -71.41
C MET A 1 20.20 10.22 -70.46
N PHE A 2 19.87 10.28 -69.18
CA PHE A 2 19.43 9.30 -68.18
C PHE A 2 18.44 9.99 -67.22
N SER A 3 17.36 9.30 -66.85
CA SER A 3 16.49 9.66 -65.73
C SER A 3 17.12 9.09 -64.46
N SER A 4 17.38 9.92 -63.45
CA SER A 4 17.83 9.48 -62.12
C SER A 4 16.72 9.74 -61.11
N SER A 5 16.05 8.67 -60.71
CA SER A 5 15.01 8.64 -59.68
C SER A 5 15.69 8.42 -58.32
N ALA A 6 15.74 9.46 -57.49
CA ALA A 6 16.21 9.35 -56.12
C ALA A 6 15.06 8.90 -55.20
N ALA A 7 14.98 7.59 -54.96
CA ALA A 7 14.06 7.01 -53.98
C ALA A 7 14.46 7.43 -52.56
N ARG A 8 13.58 8.15 -51.86
CA ARG A 8 13.70 8.40 -50.41
C ARG A 8 13.48 7.09 -49.66
N LEU A 9 14.55 6.54 -49.09
CA LEU A 9 14.48 5.44 -48.12
C LEU A 9 13.79 5.94 -46.84
N ARG A 10 12.66 5.34 -46.49
CA ARG A 10 12.01 5.54 -45.19
C ARG A 10 12.88 4.92 -44.09
N PRO A 11 13.03 5.54 -42.91
CA PRO A 11 13.72 4.92 -41.80
C PRO A 11 12.95 3.68 -41.35
N VAL A 12 13.61 2.53 -41.41
CA VAL A 12 13.11 1.27 -40.86
C VAL A 12 12.98 1.45 -39.35
N LYS A 13 11.74 1.45 -38.83
CA LYS A 13 11.50 1.35 -37.38
C LYS A 13 12.23 0.10 -36.90
N ALA A 14 13.19 0.28 -36.00
CA ALA A 14 13.84 -0.82 -35.31
C ALA A 14 12.76 -1.72 -34.68
N PRO A 15 12.90 -3.05 -34.75
CA PRO A 15 11.95 -3.96 -34.11
C PRO A 15 11.95 -3.64 -32.62
N SER A 16 10.78 -3.25 -32.08
CA SER A 16 10.59 -3.11 -30.64
C SER A 16 10.79 -4.49 -30.01
N THR A 17 11.97 -4.74 -29.45
CA THR A 17 12.28 -5.97 -28.74
C THR A 17 11.24 -6.14 -27.62
N GLN A 18 10.32 -7.08 -27.80
CA GLN A 18 9.34 -7.41 -26.76
C GLN A 18 10.09 -8.05 -25.60
N ARG A 19 10.11 -7.39 -24.45
CA ARG A 19 10.64 -7.98 -23.22
C ARG A 19 9.50 -8.74 -22.54
N PHE A 20 9.63 -10.05 -22.50
CA PHE A 20 8.88 -10.88 -21.56
C PHE A 20 9.68 -10.86 -20.25
N VAL A 21 9.18 -10.15 -19.25
CA VAL A 21 9.76 -10.17 -17.91
C VAL A 21 8.96 -11.17 -17.10
N SER A 22 9.61 -12.25 -16.68
CA SER A 22 9.07 -13.14 -15.65
C SER A 22 9.45 -12.59 -14.29
N TYR A 23 8.49 -12.44 -13.39
CA TYR A 23 8.76 -12.06 -12.01
C TYR A 23 9.27 -13.29 -11.24
N VAL A 24 10.19 -13.04 -10.32
CA VAL A 24 10.73 -14.02 -9.37
C VAL A 24 10.47 -13.48 -7.98
N LEU A 25 10.31 -14.39 -7.00
CA LEU A 25 10.17 -14.01 -5.60
C LEU A 25 11.36 -13.12 -5.18
N PRO A 26 11.12 -11.93 -4.61
CA PRO A 26 12.20 -11.08 -4.12
C PRO A 26 13.04 -11.82 -3.06
N ALA A 27 14.36 -11.63 -3.09
CA ALA A 27 15.25 -12.25 -2.12
C ALA A 27 15.27 -11.43 -0.82
N VAL A 28 14.97 -12.07 0.30
CA VAL A 28 15.14 -11.49 1.64
C VAL A 28 16.29 -12.25 2.31
N PRO A 29 17.48 -11.66 2.47
CA PRO A 29 18.70 -12.37 2.89
C PRO A 29 18.53 -13.15 4.21
N LEU A 30 17.75 -12.59 5.13
CA LEU A 30 17.46 -13.22 6.41
C LEU A 30 16.68 -14.54 6.22
N LEU A 31 15.65 -14.54 5.38
CA LEU A 31 14.82 -15.73 5.15
C LEU A 31 15.56 -16.82 4.39
N ASP A 32 16.44 -16.44 3.46
CA ASP A 32 17.28 -17.40 2.74
C ASP A 32 18.27 -18.09 3.68
N SER A 33 18.84 -17.35 4.64
CA SER A 33 19.70 -17.92 5.68
C SER A 33 18.93 -18.87 6.60
N LEU A 34 17.72 -18.50 7.03
CA LEU A 34 16.87 -19.35 7.87
C LEU A 34 16.45 -20.63 7.15
N ARG A 35 16.14 -20.55 5.85
CA ARG A 35 15.82 -21.73 5.03
C ARG A 35 17.02 -22.66 4.94
N ALA A 36 18.23 -22.13 4.73
CA ALA A 36 19.44 -22.93 4.65
C ALA A 36 19.76 -23.63 6.00
N THR A 37 19.46 -22.97 7.12
CA THR A 37 19.72 -23.51 8.46
C THR A 37 18.54 -24.32 9.03
N SER A 38 17.36 -24.30 8.39
CA SER A 38 16.11 -24.89 8.92
C SER A 38 15.76 -24.41 10.33
N SER A 39 16.25 -23.23 10.70
CA SER A 39 16.06 -22.63 12.02
C SER A 39 14.75 -21.87 12.07
N GLU A 40 14.15 -21.81 13.26
CA GLU A 40 12.96 -21.01 13.52
C GLU A 40 13.26 -19.52 13.43
N PHE A 41 12.26 -18.72 13.05
CA PHE A 41 12.37 -17.27 13.18
C PHE A 41 12.18 -16.93 14.65
N SER A 42 13.30 -16.73 15.36
CA SER A 42 13.29 -16.46 16.80
C SER A 42 12.32 -15.32 17.12
N GLY A 43 11.34 -15.62 17.98
CA GLY A 43 10.37 -14.65 18.47
C GLY A 43 9.00 -14.67 17.80
N LEU A 44 8.89 -15.10 16.54
CA LEU A 44 7.66 -14.88 15.76
C LEU A 44 7.08 -16.10 15.05
N TYR A 45 7.89 -16.85 14.29
CA TYR A 45 7.38 -17.93 13.44
C TYR A 45 8.14 -19.23 13.61
N SER A 46 7.42 -20.34 13.54
CA SER A 46 8.04 -21.66 13.41
C SER A 46 8.66 -21.82 12.01
N ALA A 47 9.67 -22.69 11.89
CA ALA A 47 10.34 -22.94 10.61
C ALA A 47 9.35 -23.40 9.51
N LYS A 48 8.31 -24.15 9.89
CA LYS A 48 7.24 -24.57 8.97
C LYS A 48 6.43 -23.37 8.49
N SER A 49 6.00 -22.49 9.39
CA SER A 49 5.19 -21.32 9.04
C SER A 49 5.95 -20.35 8.16
N VAL A 50 7.26 -20.15 8.37
CA VAL A 50 8.10 -19.34 7.46
C VAL A 50 8.09 -19.93 6.04
N ASN A 51 8.22 -21.25 5.91
CA ASN A 51 8.18 -21.93 4.62
C ASN A 51 6.83 -21.75 3.92
N ASP A 52 5.74 -21.99 4.65
CA ASP A 52 4.38 -21.90 4.10
C ASP A 52 4.01 -20.45 3.73
N LEU A 53 4.36 -19.48 4.56
CA LEU A 53 3.96 -18.07 4.40
C LEU A 53 4.76 -17.30 3.37
N TRP A 54 6.08 -17.50 3.32
CA TRP A 54 6.93 -16.76 2.38
C TRP A 54 7.18 -17.56 1.11
N PHE A 55 7.73 -18.76 1.23
CA PHE A 55 8.19 -19.52 0.06
C PHE A 55 7.03 -20.15 -0.71
N THR A 56 6.14 -20.90 -0.05
CA THR A 56 5.01 -21.55 -0.73
C THR A 56 3.99 -20.53 -1.24
N ARG A 57 3.50 -19.65 -0.36
CA ARG A 57 2.52 -18.62 -0.74
C ARG A 57 3.11 -17.58 -1.69
N GLY A 58 4.33 -17.11 -1.44
CA GLY A 58 4.99 -16.13 -2.31
C GLY A 58 5.21 -16.67 -3.72
N GLN A 59 5.69 -17.92 -3.85
CA GLN A 59 5.84 -18.55 -5.16
C GLN A 59 4.49 -18.72 -5.87
N ALA A 60 3.44 -19.15 -5.17
CA ALA A 60 2.11 -19.27 -5.77
C ALA A 60 1.56 -17.93 -6.28
N VAL A 61 1.83 -16.82 -5.58
CA VAL A 61 1.45 -15.47 -6.04
C VAL A 61 2.25 -15.05 -7.27
N VAL A 62 3.55 -15.36 -7.31
CA VAL A 62 4.42 -15.09 -8.48
C VAL A 62 3.97 -15.89 -9.70
N ASP A 63 3.66 -17.18 -9.53
CA ASP A 63 3.19 -18.05 -10.60
C ASP A 63 1.85 -17.57 -11.15
N ARG A 64 0.93 -17.14 -10.27
CA ARG A 64 -0.32 -16.50 -10.66
C ARG A 64 -0.09 -15.20 -11.42
N LEU A 65 0.83 -14.35 -10.95
CA LEU A 65 1.18 -13.08 -11.62
C LEU A 65 1.72 -13.34 -13.04
N ASN A 66 2.66 -14.27 -13.19
CA ASN A 66 3.25 -14.62 -14.48
C ASN A 66 2.19 -15.18 -15.44
N SER A 67 1.31 -16.06 -14.96
CA SER A 67 0.19 -16.60 -15.76
C SER A 67 -0.74 -15.49 -16.26
N GLN A 68 -1.11 -14.55 -15.38
CA GLN A 68 -1.98 -13.42 -15.73
C GLN A 68 -1.32 -12.43 -16.70
N LEU A 69 0.00 -12.26 -16.64
CA LEU A 69 0.74 -11.42 -17.58
C LEU A 69 0.77 -12.04 -18.99
N GLU A 70 0.93 -13.36 -19.07
CA GLU A 70 0.88 -14.11 -20.33
C GLU A 70 -0.50 -14.05 -20.97
N GLU A 71 -1.56 -14.32 -20.20
CA GLU A 71 -2.96 -14.27 -20.65
C GLU A 71 -3.34 -12.91 -21.23
N ASN A 72 -2.95 -11.84 -20.53
CA ASN A 72 -3.30 -10.47 -20.91
C ASN A 72 -2.34 -9.86 -21.95
N LYS A 73 -1.30 -10.59 -22.37
CA LYS A 73 -0.28 -10.15 -23.35
C LYS A 73 0.27 -8.76 -23.03
N VAL A 74 0.51 -8.49 -21.74
CA VAL A 74 1.02 -7.20 -21.28
C VAL A 74 2.41 -6.99 -21.86
N ARG A 75 2.56 -5.98 -22.72
CA ARG A 75 3.84 -5.69 -23.38
C ARG A 75 4.73 -4.86 -22.48
N ASN A 76 5.96 -5.29 -22.28
CA ASN A 76 7.00 -4.59 -21.49
C ASN A 76 6.51 -4.20 -20.07
N PRO A 77 6.17 -5.16 -19.20
CA PRO A 77 5.95 -4.84 -17.80
C PRO A 77 7.23 -4.22 -17.18
N PRO A 78 7.11 -3.18 -16.33
CA PRO A 78 8.24 -2.60 -15.62
C PRO A 78 8.89 -3.62 -14.68
N ALA A 79 10.14 -3.40 -14.28
CA ALA A 79 10.82 -4.31 -13.36
C ALA A 79 10.38 -4.11 -11.89
N ASP A 80 9.93 -2.89 -11.56
CA ASP A 80 9.44 -2.55 -10.22
C ASP A 80 7.95 -2.88 -10.07
N LEU A 81 7.62 -3.54 -8.96
CA LEU A 81 6.24 -3.90 -8.62
C LEU A 81 5.40 -2.65 -8.39
N SER A 82 5.96 -1.60 -7.80
CA SER A 82 5.22 -0.36 -7.50
C SER A 82 4.80 0.38 -8.78
N GLU A 83 5.67 0.39 -9.78
CA GLU A 83 5.36 0.93 -11.11
C GLU A 83 4.31 0.06 -11.84
N LEU A 84 4.41 -1.27 -11.73
CA LEU A 84 3.40 -2.17 -12.30
C LEU A 84 2.02 -1.92 -11.70
N ILE A 85 1.96 -1.76 -10.38
CA ILE A 85 0.73 -1.43 -9.64
C ILE A 85 0.13 -0.13 -10.17
N THR A 86 0.93 0.91 -10.30
CA THR A 86 0.50 2.23 -10.83
C THR A 86 -0.10 2.12 -12.23
N LEU A 87 0.53 1.33 -13.11
CA LEU A 87 0.10 1.17 -14.50
C LEU A 87 -1.14 0.29 -14.68
N THR A 88 -1.41 -0.61 -13.73
CA THR A 88 -2.49 -1.60 -13.78
C THR A 88 -3.71 -1.17 -12.98
N PHE A 89 -3.55 -0.32 -11.97
CA PHE A 89 -4.62 0.09 -11.05
C PHE A 89 -5.85 0.70 -11.74
N ALA A 90 -5.63 1.55 -12.75
CA ALA A 90 -6.73 2.22 -13.46
C ALA A 90 -7.37 1.37 -14.59
N LYS A 91 -6.94 0.11 -14.77
CA LYS A 91 -7.35 -0.74 -15.90
C LYS A 91 -8.14 -1.96 -15.40
N PRO A 92 -9.47 -1.98 -15.52
CA PRO A 92 -10.31 -3.09 -15.02
C PRO A 92 -9.93 -4.45 -15.62
N GLY A 93 -9.52 -4.49 -16.88
CA GLY A 93 -9.08 -5.73 -17.55
C GLY A 93 -7.80 -6.34 -16.98
N LEU A 94 -7.00 -5.57 -16.23
CA LEU A 94 -5.75 -6.02 -15.61
C LEU A 94 -5.85 -6.13 -14.08
N ASN A 95 -7.07 -6.15 -13.53
CA ASN A 95 -7.28 -6.20 -12.08
C ASN A 95 -6.59 -7.41 -11.43
N GLY A 96 -6.57 -8.57 -12.10
CA GLY A 96 -5.88 -9.75 -11.60
C GLY A 96 -4.37 -9.52 -11.40
N VAL A 97 -3.73 -8.84 -12.36
CA VAL A 97 -2.30 -8.49 -12.29
C VAL A 97 -2.06 -7.51 -11.14
N TYR A 98 -2.91 -6.48 -11.01
CA TYR A 98 -2.86 -5.51 -9.92
C TYR A 98 -2.98 -6.20 -8.54
N GLU A 99 -3.94 -7.12 -8.39
CA GLU A 99 -4.19 -7.85 -7.14
C GLU A 99 -2.96 -8.65 -6.72
N SER A 100 -2.42 -9.47 -7.63
CA SER A 100 -1.24 -10.31 -7.38
C SER A 100 0.00 -9.46 -7.09
N ALA A 101 0.22 -8.37 -7.84
CA ALA A 101 1.36 -7.48 -7.65
C ALA A 101 1.30 -6.75 -6.30
N SER A 102 0.13 -6.23 -5.93
CA SER A 102 -0.08 -5.53 -4.66
C SER A 102 0.07 -6.46 -3.46
N LEU A 103 -0.41 -7.71 -3.58
CA LEU A 103 -0.22 -8.72 -2.55
C LEU A 103 1.26 -9.07 -2.35
N LEU A 104 2.00 -9.28 -3.44
CA LEU A 104 3.43 -9.58 -3.39
C LEU A 104 4.23 -8.42 -2.79
N HIS A 105 3.95 -7.19 -3.21
CA HIS A 105 4.57 -5.99 -2.67
C HIS A 105 4.32 -5.85 -1.16
N LYS A 106 3.06 -6.04 -0.72
CA LYS A 106 2.68 -6.06 0.70
C LYS A 106 3.48 -7.10 1.48
N MET A 107 3.50 -8.34 1.01
CA MET A 107 4.22 -9.43 1.68
C MET A 107 5.70 -9.11 1.81
N HIS A 108 6.35 -8.69 0.72
CA HIS A 108 7.77 -8.32 0.74
C HIS A 108 8.04 -7.21 1.75
N PHE A 109 7.23 -6.16 1.75
CA PHE A 109 7.39 -5.03 2.64
C PHE A 109 7.24 -5.41 4.13
N CYS A 110 6.28 -6.28 4.46
CA CYS A 110 6.11 -6.81 5.82
C CYS A 110 7.36 -7.58 6.26
N TRP A 111 7.86 -8.52 5.45
CA TRP A 111 9.01 -9.36 5.81
C TRP A 111 10.32 -8.59 5.92
N GLU A 112 10.54 -7.60 5.05
CA GLU A 112 11.72 -6.75 5.11
C GLU A 112 11.74 -5.88 6.39
N SER A 113 10.58 -5.63 7.00
CA SER A 113 10.47 -4.83 8.23
C SER A 113 10.72 -5.62 9.52
N LEU A 114 11.02 -6.92 9.43
CA LEU A 114 11.16 -7.82 10.58
C LEU A 114 12.62 -8.22 10.83
N ARG A 115 12.98 -8.33 12.11
CA ARG A 115 14.24 -8.90 12.63
C ARG A 115 13.95 -9.96 13.70
N PRO A 116 14.80 -10.99 13.84
CA PRO A 116 14.64 -12.00 14.89
C PRO A 116 14.83 -11.37 16.27
N SER A 117 13.98 -11.76 17.23
CA SER A 117 14.01 -11.27 18.62
C SER A 117 13.89 -12.44 19.60
N SER A 118 14.61 -12.40 20.71
CA SER A 118 14.59 -13.46 21.73
C SER A 118 13.39 -13.39 22.68
N ASN A 119 12.60 -12.31 22.62
CA ASN A 119 11.58 -12.02 23.64
C ASN A 119 10.22 -12.66 23.36
N GLY A 120 9.96 -13.11 22.12
CA GLY A 120 8.67 -13.66 21.73
C GLY A 120 8.56 -15.16 21.96
N VAL A 121 7.51 -15.60 22.67
CA VAL A 121 7.17 -17.02 22.79
C VAL A 121 6.08 -17.34 21.78
N VAL A 122 6.39 -18.27 20.87
CA VAL A 122 5.46 -18.80 19.87
C VAL A 122 4.67 -19.94 20.51
N SER A 123 3.39 -19.70 20.83
CA SER A 123 2.52 -20.71 21.39
C SER A 123 1.05 -20.47 21.01
N LYS A 124 0.28 -21.55 20.94
CA LYS A 124 -1.15 -21.49 20.66
C LYS A 124 -1.90 -21.01 21.90
N ALA A 125 -2.64 -19.92 21.75
CA ALA A 125 -3.40 -19.34 22.86
C ALA A 125 -4.71 -20.12 23.14
N SER A 126 -5.09 -20.22 24.41
CA SER A 126 -6.39 -20.73 24.86
C SER A 126 -7.46 -19.64 24.81
N VAL A 127 -8.73 -20.01 25.04
CA VAL A 127 -9.88 -19.09 25.12
C VAL A 127 -9.65 -17.98 26.17
N ASP A 128 -8.89 -18.29 27.23
CA ASP A 128 -8.57 -17.34 28.31
C ASP A 128 -7.82 -16.10 27.82
N ALA A 129 -7.14 -16.20 26.67
CA ALA A 129 -6.44 -15.07 26.07
C ALA A 129 -7.38 -13.91 25.71
N LEU A 130 -8.65 -14.19 25.40
CA LEU A 130 -9.65 -13.15 25.12
C LEU A 130 -10.00 -12.30 26.34
N LEU A 131 -9.81 -12.85 27.54
CA LEU A 131 -10.11 -12.19 28.80
C LEU A 131 -8.91 -11.41 29.37
N LYS A 132 -7.72 -11.57 28.77
CA LYS A 132 -6.53 -10.85 29.20
C LYS A 132 -6.64 -9.39 28.79
N THR A 133 -6.44 -8.51 29.76
CA THR A 133 -6.33 -7.08 29.48
C THR A 133 -5.00 -6.80 28.76
N PRO A 134 -4.99 -5.96 27.71
CA PRO A 134 -3.74 -5.53 27.08
C PRO A 134 -2.87 -4.77 28.09
N SER A 135 -1.56 -4.99 28.02
CA SER A 135 -0.61 -4.23 28.85
C SER A 135 -0.56 -2.76 28.40
N ILE A 136 -0.85 -1.84 29.32
CA ILE A 136 -0.76 -0.38 29.13
C ILE A 136 0.66 0.11 29.52
N ALA A 137 1.68 -0.74 29.37
CA ALA A 137 3.04 -0.35 29.70
C ALA A 137 3.49 0.85 28.84
N THR A 138 4.25 1.76 29.43
CA THR A 138 4.75 2.97 28.75
C THR A 138 6.14 2.77 28.15
N ARG A 139 6.82 1.65 28.45
CA ARG A 139 8.14 1.30 27.94
C ARG A 139 8.14 -0.11 27.38
N PHE A 140 8.80 -0.29 26.25
CA PHE A 140 8.87 -1.56 25.54
C PHE A 140 10.32 -1.96 25.30
N ALA A 141 10.57 -3.25 25.08
CA ALA A 141 11.94 -3.73 24.85
C ALA A 141 12.44 -3.33 23.45
N ASN A 142 11.54 -3.23 22.46
CA ASN A 142 11.85 -2.77 21.12
C ASN A 142 11.34 -1.34 20.85
N GLU A 143 12.20 -0.35 21.06
CA GLU A 143 11.94 1.07 20.76
C GLU A 143 12.78 1.53 19.55
N PRO A 144 12.34 2.58 18.81
CA PRO A 144 13.07 3.10 17.67
C PRO A 144 14.48 3.56 18.07
N THR A 145 15.48 3.00 17.38
CA THR A 145 16.92 3.26 17.60
C THR A 145 17.34 4.65 17.17
N ASP A 146 16.74 5.16 16.09
CA ASP A 146 17.04 6.48 15.55
C ASP A 146 16.25 7.59 16.27
N GLU A 147 16.98 8.57 16.82
CA GLU A 147 16.44 9.71 17.54
C GLU A 147 15.57 10.59 16.65
N ALA A 148 15.92 10.75 15.37
CA ALA A 148 15.16 11.56 14.43
C ALA A 148 13.77 10.96 14.15
N LEU A 149 13.71 9.63 13.98
CA LEU A 149 12.45 8.90 13.83
C LEU A 149 11.63 8.93 15.13
N ALA A 150 12.27 8.74 16.28
CA ALA A 150 11.61 8.79 17.58
C ALA A 150 11.00 10.16 17.89
N GLU A 151 11.68 11.26 17.55
CA GLU A 151 11.11 12.62 17.58
C GLU A 151 9.91 12.75 16.66
N TRP A 152 9.99 12.23 15.43
CA TRP A 152 8.90 12.33 14.48
C TRP A 152 7.64 11.57 14.93
N ILE A 153 7.84 10.41 15.56
CA ILE A 153 6.76 9.64 16.18
C ILE A 153 6.14 10.42 17.34
N ARG A 154 6.97 11.01 18.22
CA ARG A 154 6.49 11.84 19.34
C ARG A 154 5.68 13.04 18.86
N ASP A 155 6.13 13.73 17.80
CA ASP A 155 5.42 14.89 17.28
C ASP A 155 4.09 14.54 16.58
N SER A 156 3.98 13.32 16.03
CA SER A 156 2.78 12.87 15.32
C SER A 156 1.75 12.20 16.23
N PHE A 157 2.22 11.39 17.19
CA PHE A 157 1.39 10.52 18.03
C PHE A 157 1.53 10.79 19.53
N GLY A 158 2.27 11.81 19.96
CA GLY A 158 2.52 12.11 21.38
C GLY A 158 3.59 11.21 22.01
N SER A 159 3.46 9.89 21.86
CA SER A 159 4.38 8.90 22.44
C SER A 159 4.52 7.65 21.57
N VAL A 160 5.65 6.94 21.71
CA VAL A 160 5.87 5.63 21.08
C VAL A 160 4.87 4.60 21.60
N ALA A 161 4.47 4.71 22.87
CA ALA A 161 3.44 3.84 23.45
C ALA A 161 2.07 4.05 22.80
N GLU A 162 1.71 5.30 22.52
CA GLU A 162 0.46 5.64 21.84
C GLU A 162 0.45 5.14 20.39
N LEU A 163 1.58 5.28 19.68
CA LEU A 163 1.76 4.67 18.36
C LEU A 163 1.57 3.16 18.42
N ARG A 164 2.21 2.46 19.38
CA ARG A 164 2.08 1.02 19.54
C ARG A 164 0.63 0.62 19.75
N THR A 165 -0.05 1.24 20.72
CA THR A 165 -1.45 0.95 21.02
C THR A 165 -2.34 1.19 19.80
N LEU A 166 -2.15 2.31 19.08
CA LEU A 166 -2.92 2.63 17.89
C LEU A 166 -2.66 1.61 16.77
N MET A 167 -1.40 1.27 16.51
CA MET A 167 -1.03 0.35 15.44
C MET A 167 -1.51 -1.09 15.72
N LEU A 168 -1.27 -1.60 16.93
CA LEU A 168 -1.68 -2.96 17.31
C LEU A 168 -3.19 -3.10 17.42
N ASN A 169 -3.89 -2.10 17.96
CA ASN A 169 -5.36 -2.14 18.01
C ASN A 169 -5.98 -2.04 16.61
N SER A 170 -5.43 -1.19 15.74
CA SER A 170 -5.85 -1.10 14.33
C SER A 170 -5.62 -2.42 13.60
N ALA A 171 -4.47 -3.08 13.79
CA ALA A 171 -4.19 -4.40 13.22
C ALA A 171 -5.12 -5.48 13.79
N ASN A 172 -5.41 -5.43 15.10
CA ASN A 172 -6.32 -6.37 15.74
C ASN A 172 -7.76 -6.22 15.22
N ALA A 173 -8.19 -4.99 14.94
CA ALA A 173 -9.52 -4.68 14.39
C ALA A 173 -9.75 -5.21 12.97
N ILE A 174 -8.69 -5.44 12.18
CA ILE A 174 -8.80 -6.03 10.84
C ILE A 174 -9.28 -7.48 10.94
N LYS A 175 -10.51 -7.76 10.51
CA LYS A 175 -11.07 -9.11 10.41
C LYS A 175 -11.00 -9.58 8.97
N GLY A 176 -9.94 -10.31 8.60
CA GLY A 176 -9.75 -10.82 7.23
C GLY A 176 -8.29 -10.74 6.79
N ASP A 177 -8.08 -10.63 5.47
CA ASP A 177 -6.77 -10.32 4.90
C ASP A 177 -6.59 -8.79 4.83
N GLY A 178 -5.51 -8.29 5.42
CA GLY A 178 -5.20 -6.88 5.45
C GLY A 178 -3.89 -6.61 6.16
N ALA A 179 -3.37 -5.41 5.98
CA ALA A 179 -2.17 -4.94 6.65
C ALA A 179 -2.39 -3.56 7.24
N THR A 180 -1.69 -3.30 8.34
CA THR A 180 -1.62 -1.98 8.97
C THR A 180 -0.31 -1.33 8.60
N TRP A 181 -0.37 -0.10 8.12
CA TRP A 181 0.77 0.64 7.59
C TRP A 181 1.04 1.87 8.43
N LEU A 182 2.31 2.13 8.70
CA LEU A 182 2.79 3.44 9.16
C LEU A 182 3.24 4.21 7.92
N VAL A 183 2.68 5.39 7.70
CA VAL A 183 2.91 6.19 6.49
C VAL A 183 3.38 7.60 6.85
N ALA A 184 4.32 8.12 6.07
CA ALA A 184 4.67 9.53 6.07
C ALA A 184 3.77 10.28 5.08
N GLN A 185 3.10 11.32 5.57
CA GLN A 185 2.27 12.19 4.74
C GLN A 185 3.11 13.33 4.18
N ALA A 186 3.12 13.47 2.86
CA ALA A 186 3.63 14.66 2.21
C ALA A 186 2.68 15.84 2.46
N THR A 187 3.26 16.98 2.82
CA THR A 187 2.59 18.28 2.72
C THR A 187 3.11 18.93 1.46
N TYR A 188 2.24 19.10 0.46
CA TYR A 188 2.53 20.01 -0.63
C TYR A 188 2.53 21.42 -0.07
N ALA A 189 3.71 22.04 0.02
CA ALA A 189 3.79 23.49 -0.01
C ALA A 189 3.58 23.91 -1.47
N GLU A 190 2.72 24.89 -1.72
CA GLU A 190 2.37 25.40 -3.07
C GLU A 190 3.55 26.00 -3.88
N ASN A 191 4.79 25.84 -3.42
CA ASN A 191 5.95 26.46 -4.03
C ASN A 191 6.74 25.48 -4.92
N THR A 192 6.89 25.92 -6.15
CA THR A 192 7.53 25.39 -7.36
C THR A 192 8.96 24.84 -7.17
N SER A 193 9.13 23.78 -6.37
CA SER A 193 10.36 22.99 -6.30
C SER A 193 10.04 21.54 -5.94
N ASP A 194 10.64 20.59 -6.67
CA ASP A 194 10.48 19.12 -6.56
C ASP A 194 10.82 18.50 -5.18
N ASP A 195 11.04 19.30 -4.14
CA ASP A 195 11.36 18.83 -2.80
C ASP A 195 10.05 18.57 -2.01
N VAL A 196 9.53 17.35 -2.15
CA VAL A 196 8.35 16.88 -1.41
C VAL A 196 8.68 16.82 0.09
N SER A 197 8.17 17.78 0.85
CA SER A 197 8.33 17.82 2.30
C SER A 197 7.33 16.92 3.02
N TYR A 198 7.81 16.10 3.96
CA TYR A 198 6.96 15.26 4.81
C TYR A 198 6.86 15.85 6.21
N SER A 199 5.63 16.02 6.70
CA SER A 199 5.36 16.74 7.95
C SER A 199 4.86 15.83 9.08
N ARG A 200 3.91 14.93 8.78
CA ARG A 200 3.22 14.10 9.78
C ARG A 200 3.26 12.62 9.43
N LEU A 201 3.34 11.79 10.46
CA LEU A 201 3.12 10.35 10.35
C LEU A 201 1.65 10.03 10.62
N ALA A 202 1.14 8.99 9.98
CA ALA A 202 -0.19 8.46 10.22
C ALA A 202 -0.18 6.94 10.12
N VAL A 203 -1.19 6.31 10.72
CA VAL A 203 -1.43 4.87 10.59
C VAL A 203 -2.64 4.65 9.71
N MET A 204 -2.55 3.71 8.78
CA MET A 204 -3.61 3.39 7.84
C MET A 204 -3.77 1.87 7.68
N ASN A 205 -5.02 1.42 7.62
CA ASN A 205 -5.33 0.02 7.36
C ASN A 205 -5.68 -0.17 5.88
N THR A 206 -5.09 -1.18 5.25
CA THR A 206 -5.49 -1.64 3.92
C THR A 206 -6.00 -3.07 3.99
N TYR A 207 -6.97 -3.40 3.13
CA TYR A 207 -7.61 -4.71 3.08
C TYR A 207 -7.27 -5.40 1.77
N ASN A 208 -7.12 -6.73 1.81
CA ASN A 208 -6.79 -7.57 0.67
C ASN A 208 -5.55 -7.07 -0.10
N ALA A 209 -5.74 -6.65 -1.35
CA ALA A 209 -4.74 -6.10 -2.26
C ALA A 209 -4.84 -4.55 -2.36
N GLY A 210 -5.27 -3.89 -1.29
CA GLY A 210 -5.30 -2.43 -1.21
C GLY A 210 -3.89 -1.83 -1.13
N VAL A 211 -3.68 -0.75 -1.89
CA VAL A 211 -2.42 -0.02 -1.95
C VAL A 211 -2.48 1.24 -1.08
N VAL A 212 -1.32 1.63 -0.55
CA VAL A 212 -1.16 2.75 0.38
C VAL A 212 -1.14 4.10 -0.33
N ASP A 213 -0.66 4.15 -1.56
CA ASP A 213 -0.50 5.41 -2.29
C ASP A 213 -1.85 6.03 -2.63
N ASP A 214 -2.17 7.12 -1.94
CA ASP A 214 -3.43 7.83 -2.11
C ASP A 214 -3.48 8.59 -3.44
N ALA A 215 -2.33 8.96 -4.02
CA ALA A 215 -2.28 9.58 -5.34
C ALA A 215 -2.90 8.67 -6.41
N LEU A 216 -2.72 7.35 -6.29
CA LEU A 216 -3.32 6.37 -7.20
C LEU A 216 -4.83 6.26 -7.01
N ARG A 217 -5.28 6.26 -5.74
CA ARG A 217 -6.69 6.07 -5.35
C ARG A 217 -7.54 7.31 -5.57
N SER A 218 -6.94 8.49 -5.41
CA SER A 218 -7.61 9.77 -5.54
C SER A 218 -8.25 9.93 -6.93
N GLY A 219 -9.45 10.49 -6.95
CA GLY A 219 -10.16 10.80 -8.20
C GLY A 219 -10.80 9.62 -8.94
N GLN A 220 -10.58 8.34 -8.56
CA GLN A 220 -11.24 7.22 -9.23
C GLN A 220 -12.76 7.22 -9.05
N VAL A 221 -13.22 7.38 -7.81
CA VAL A 221 -14.66 7.45 -7.50
C VAL A 221 -15.28 8.67 -8.16
N ALA A 222 -14.60 9.82 -8.13
CA ALA A 222 -15.04 11.03 -8.81
C ALA A 222 -15.18 10.83 -10.33
N ARG A 223 -14.18 10.26 -11.00
CA ARG A 223 -14.23 9.92 -12.43
C ARG A 223 -15.35 8.94 -12.76
N MET A 224 -15.56 7.92 -11.91
CA MET A 224 -16.65 6.95 -12.11
C MET A 224 -18.03 7.59 -11.91
N LYS A 225 -18.18 8.48 -10.93
CA LYS A 225 -19.41 9.25 -10.67
C LYS A 225 -19.73 10.18 -11.84
N GLN A 226 -18.72 10.89 -12.36
CA GLN A 226 -18.84 11.71 -13.57
C GLN A 226 -19.23 10.88 -14.79
N GLN A 227 -18.58 9.72 -15.01
CA GLN A 227 -18.93 8.83 -16.12
C GLN A 227 -20.36 8.29 -16.00
N LYS A 228 -20.81 7.95 -14.78
CA LYS A 228 -22.18 7.48 -14.52
C LYS A 228 -23.19 8.59 -14.79
N ARG A 229 -22.92 9.83 -14.35
CA ARG A 229 -23.77 11.01 -14.63
C ARG A 229 -23.87 11.28 -16.14
N ALA A 230 -22.74 11.37 -16.84
CA ALA A 230 -22.71 11.57 -18.29
C ALA A 230 -23.47 10.46 -19.05
N ARG A 231 -23.36 9.21 -18.60
CA ARG A 231 -24.10 8.09 -19.21
C ARG A 231 -25.61 8.16 -18.92
N ALA A 232 -26.00 8.59 -17.72
CA ALA A 232 -27.41 8.78 -17.37
C ALA A 232 -28.04 9.92 -18.16
N GLU A 233 -27.33 11.05 -18.31
CA GLU A 233 -27.75 12.19 -19.13
C GLU A 233 -27.87 11.79 -20.61
N ALA A 234 -26.92 11.00 -21.14
CA ALA A 234 -26.98 10.50 -22.52
C ALA A 234 -28.11 9.48 -22.75
N LEU A 235 -28.55 8.76 -21.71
CA LEU A 235 -29.72 7.88 -21.77
C LEU A 235 -31.00 8.71 -21.74
N GLN A 236 -31.09 9.69 -20.83
CA GLN A 236 -32.22 10.61 -20.74
C GLN A 236 -32.40 11.43 -22.02
N SER A 237 -31.30 11.90 -22.65
CA SER A 237 -31.37 12.61 -23.93
C SER A 237 -31.81 11.70 -25.09
N ARG A 238 -31.54 10.39 -25.01
CA ARG A 238 -32.01 9.40 -25.99
C ARG A 238 -33.47 9.05 -25.78
N ASP A 239 -33.92 8.95 -24.53
CA ASP A 239 -35.33 8.70 -24.20
C ASP A 239 -36.20 9.93 -24.53
N ALA A 240 -35.71 11.15 -24.29
CA ALA A 240 -36.35 12.39 -24.69
C ALA A 240 -36.41 12.60 -26.22
N SER A 241 -35.56 11.92 -27.01
CA SER A 241 -35.61 11.99 -28.47
C SER A 241 -36.73 11.15 -29.12
N ASN A 242 -37.43 10.30 -28.33
CA ASN A 242 -38.58 9.53 -28.78
C ASN A 242 -39.94 10.11 -28.36
N GLU A 243 -39.97 11.14 -27.51
CA GLU A 243 -41.17 11.88 -27.14
C GLU A 243 -40.95 13.37 -27.40
N THR A 244 -41.27 13.81 -28.62
CA THR A 244 -41.59 15.20 -29.02
C THR A 244 -40.65 16.34 -28.60
N LEU A 245 -40.10 17.00 -29.62
CA LEU A 245 -39.53 18.35 -29.60
C LEU A 245 -40.34 19.33 -28.73
N GLU A 246 -39.84 19.69 -27.54
CA GLU A 246 -40.18 20.96 -26.88
C GLU A 246 -38.93 21.61 -26.23
N GLU A 247 -38.61 22.76 -26.81
CA GLU A 247 -37.95 23.97 -26.28
C GLU A 247 -36.65 23.90 -25.46
N VAL A 248 -35.60 24.38 -26.12
CA VAL A 248 -34.35 24.89 -25.57
C VAL A 248 -34.66 26.08 -24.65
N SER A 249 -34.35 25.96 -23.35
CA SER A 249 -34.18 27.13 -22.49
C SER A 249 -32.73 27.17 -22.01
N GLU A 250 -31.94 27.98 -22.71
CA GLU A 250 -30.66 28.49 -22.25
C GLU A 250 -30.91 29.37 -21.02
N ASN A 251 -30.52 28.90 -19.84
CA ASN A 251 -30.24 29.79 -18.72
C ASN A 251 -28.77 29.58 -18.32
N GLY A 252 -27.95 30.53 -18.76
CA GLY A 252 -26.56 30.66 -18.40
C GLY A 252 -26.36 30.82 -16.89
N ALA A 253 -25.21 30.32 -16.47
CA ALA A 253 -24.59 30.41 -15.17
C ALA A 253 -24.72 31.80 -14.51
N GLU A 254 -24.95 31.85 -13.19
CA GLU A 254 -23.88 31.86 -12.18
C GLU A 254 -24.43 31.91 -10.72
N THR A 255 -23.61 31.39 -9.80
CA THR A 255 -23.47 31.75 -8.37
C THR A 255 -24.15 30.91 -7.27
N ASN A 256 -23.30 30.20 -6.53
CA ASN A 256 -23.39 29.81 -5.11
C ASN A 256 -24.36 28.69 -4.71
N VAL A 257 -24.30 27.54 -5.40
CA VAL A 257 -24.70 26.28 -4.76
C VAL A 257 -23.52 25.81 -3.92
N LEU A 258 -23.69 25.76 -2.59
CA LEU A 258 -22.73 25.08 -1.71
C LEU A 258 -22.64 23.63 -2.19
N GLY A 259 -21.44 23.16 -2.54
CA GLY A 259 -21.22 21.76 -2.93
C GLY A 259 -21.79 20.82 -1.86
N THR A 260 -22.14 19.58 -2.24
CA THR A 260 -22.63 18.63 -1.23
C THR A 260 -21.53 18.35 -0.21
N VAL A 261 -21.91 18.04 1.04
CA VAL A 261 -20.94 17.66 2.09
C VAL A 261 -20.04 16.53 1.60
N GLU A 262 -20.60 15.59 0.84
CA GLU A 262 -19.89 14.50 0.19
C GLU A 262 -18.83 14.97 -0.81
N GLU A 263 -19.09 16.04 -1.58
CA GLU A 263 -18.14 16.59 -2.53
C GLU A 263 -16.99 17.33 -1.82
N ALA A 264 -17.29 18.04 -0.73
CA ALA A 264 -16.29 18.66 0.12
C ALA A 264 -15.45 17.60 0.87
N GLU A 265 -16.07 16.53 1.36
CA GLU A 265 -15.39 15.38 1.97
C GLU A 265 -14.53 14.65 0.94
N GLU A 266 -15.02 14.42 -0.29
CA GLU A 266 -14.22 13.81 -1.36
C GLU A 266 -12.99 14.68 -1.70
N ALA A 267 -13.13 16.00 -1.80
CA ALA A 267 -12.02 16.90 -2.09
C ALA A 267 -10.95 16.93 -0.97
N LEU A 268 -11.38 16.77 0.29
CA LEU A 268 -10.48 16.85 1.44
C LEU A 268 -9.88 15.50 1.84
N LEU A 269 -10.63 14.40 1.67
CA LEU A 269 -10.21 13.02 1.96
C LEU A 269 -9.28 12.44 0.90
N PHE A 270 -9.38 12.92 -0.35
CA PHE A 270 -8.54 12.50 -1.47
C PHE A 270 -7.68 13.64 -2.01
N SER A 271 -7.21 14.52 -1.12
CA SER A 271 -6.12 15.42 -1.50
C SER A 271 -4.98 14.52 -2.00
N GLU A 272 -4.43 14.78 -3.19
CA GLU A 272 -3.39 14.02 -3.90
C GLU A 272 -2.05 13.96 -3.12
N ARG A 273 -2.12 13.62 -1.84
CA ARG A 273 -1.03 13.56 -0.91
C ARG A 273 -0.29 12.28 -1.21
N LYS A 274 0.96 12.45 -1.58
CA LYS A 274 1.89 11.34 -1.67
C LYS A 274 2.09 10.75 -0.27
N LEU A 275 1.72 9.48 -0.12
CA LEU A 275 1.95 8.72 1.10
C LEU A 275 3.14 7.79 0.88
N VAL A 276 4.13 7.86 1.76
CA VAL A 276 5.28 6.95 1.72
C VAL A 276 5.13 5.92 2.84
N PRO A 277 5.01 4.62 2.53
CA PRO A 277 4.97 3.58 3.55
C PRO A 277 6.34 3.43 4.22
N LEU A 278 6.35 3.33 5.54
CA LEU A 278 7.56 3.15 6.35
C LEU A 278 7.63 1.75 6.95
N LEU A 279 6.52 1.32 7.56
CA LEU A 279 6.37 0.02 8.24
C LEU A 279 5.04 -0.60 7.81
N ALA A 280 5.01 -1.92 7.62
CA ALA A 280 3.80 -2.68 7.42
C ALA A 280 3.75 -3.87 8.38
N VAL A 281 2.56 -4.14 8.92
CA VAL A 281 2.27 -5.29 9.76
C VAL A 281 1.15 -6.08 9.11
N ASP A 282 1.43 -7.34 8.77
CA ASP A 282 0.42 -8.26 8.24
C ASP A 282 -0.53 -8.70 9.37
N ALA A 283 -1.82 -8.44 9.17
CA ALA A 283 -2.89 -8.80 10.11
C ALA A 283 -3.74 -9.98 9.59
N SER A 284 -3.33 -10.60 8.47
CA SER A 284 -4.06 -11.70 7.85
C SER A 284 -4.12 -12.93 8.76
N MET A 285 -5.20 -13.70 8.63
CA MET A 285 -5.33 -14.99 9.32
C MET A 285 -4.24 -15.97 8.91
N SER A 286 -3.78 -15.92 7.65
CA SER A 286 -2.70 -16.80 7.21
C SER A 286 -1.44 -16.61 8.05
N ALA A 287 -1.09 -15.37 8.40
CA ALA A 287 0.12 -15.07 9.15
C ALA A 287 0.15 -15.74 10.54
N TYR A 288 -0.92 -15.62 11.33
CA TYR A 288 -0.87 -16.05 12.74
C TYR A 288 -1.53 -17.41 13.03
N LEU A 289 -2.42 -17.90 12.17
CA LEU A 289 -3.26 -19.08 12.49
C LEU A 289 -2.44 -20.36 12.68
N GLY A 290 -1.35 -20.54 11.93
CA GLY A 290 -0.50 -21.72 12.01
C GLY A 290 0.15 -21.91 13.39
N ASP A 291 0.72 -20.83 13.91
CA ASP A 291 1.56 -20.84 15.12
C ASP A 291 0.78 -20.42 16.38
N TYR A 292 -0.07 -19.41 16.29
CA TYR A 292 -0.76 -18.80 17.42
C TYR A 292 -2.22 -19.27 17.59
N GLY A 293 -2.79 -19.93 16.56
CA GLY A 293 -4.17 -20.39 16.56
C GLY A 293 -5.19 -19.25 16.43
N VAL A 294 -6.47 -19.57 16.65
CA VAL A 294 -7.59 -18.64 16.42
C VAL A 294 -7.61 -17.48 17.42
N PHE A 295 -7.27 -17.75 18.68
CA PHE A 295 -7.35 -16.77 19.77
C PHE A 295 -6.03 -16.00 20.00
N GLY A 296 -4.94 -16.41 19.35
CA GLY A 296 -3.60 -15.86 19.60
C GLY A 296 -3.22 -14.64 18.76
N LYS A 297 -4.18 -13.98 18.09
CA LYS A 297 -3.89 -12.82 17.23
C LYS A 297 -3.19 -11.68 17.99
N GLN A 298 -3.64 -11.39 19.21
CA GLN A 298 -3.04 -10.33 20.03
C GLN A 298 -1.60 -10.66 20.42
N GLN A 299 -1.33 -11.90 20.83
CA GLN A 299 0.01 -12.38 21.15
C GLN A 299 0.94 -12.33 19.94
N TYR A 300 0.44 -12.70 18.76
CA TYR A 300 1.17 -12.53 17.50
C TYR A 300 1.54 -11.07 17.27
N LEU A 301 0.59 -10.14 17.37
CA LEU A 301 0.84 -8.71 17.15
C LEU A 301 1.83 -8.12 18.16
N ASP A 302 1.76 -8.54 19.43
CA ASP A 302 2.73 -8.15 20.46
C ASP A 302 4.15 -8.66 20.10
N ASN A 303 4.26 -9.91 19.64
CA ASN A 303 5.54 -10.48 19.20
C ASN A 303 6.07 -9.83 17.91
N VAL A 304 5.19 -9.47 16.96
CA VAL A 304 5.57 -8.72 15.75
C VAL A 304 6.23 -7.41 16.16
N TRP A 305 5.63 -6.69 17.11
CA TRP A 305 6.17 -5.42 17.58
C TRP A 305 7.61 -5.55 18.11
N GLU A 306 7.88 -6.60 18.89
CA GLU A 306 9.22 -6.90 19.42
C GLU A 306 10.22 -7.33 18.33
N CYS A 307 9.72 -7.75 17.17
CA CYS A 307 10.50 -8.16 16.01
C CYS A 307 10.61 -7.07 14.94
N ILE A 308 10.14 -5.83 15.16
CA ILE A 308 10.29 -4.75 14.17
C ILE A 308 11.77 -4.34 14.05
N ASP A 309 12.26 -4.25 12.82
CA ASP A 309 13.55 -3.65 12.51
C ASP A 309 13.43 -2.13 12.29
N TRP A 310 13.63 -1.36 13.35
CA TRP A 310 13.56 0.09 13.31
C TRP A 310 14.64 0.74 12.43
N ASP A 311 15.77 0.06 12.18
CA ASP A 311 16.82 0.60 11.31
C ASP A 311 16.36 0.60 9.85
N THR A 312 15.65 -0.45 9.43
CA THR A 312 15.05 -0.51 8.09
C THR A 312 13.95 0.54 7.92
N VAL A 313 13.12 0.75 8.96
CA VAL A 313 12.09 1.79 8.96
C VAL A 313 12.73 3.19 8.85
N ALA A 314 13.81 3.46 9.58
CA ALA A 314 14.54 4.72 9.51
C ALA A 314 15.16 4.96 8.13
N ARG A 315 15.71 3.93 7.47
CA ARG A 315 16.25 4.06 6.10
C ARG A 315 15.20 4.42 5.06
N ARG A 316 13.95 3.99 5.25
CA ARG A 316 12.82 4.33 4.37
C ARG A 316 12.23 5.70 4.67
N ALA A 317 12.48 6.24 5.87
CA ALA A 317 11.93 7.52 6.28
C ALA A 317 12.50 8.64 5.38
N PRO A 318 11.64 9.42 4.71
CA PRO A 318 12.09 10.54 3.91
C PRO A 318 12.57 11.68 4.82
N ARG A 319 13.30 12.65 4.24
CA ARG A 319 13.76 13.82 4.98
C ARG A 319 12.56 14.58 5.54
N ARG A 320 12.53 14.70 6.86
CA ARG A 320 11.49 15.43 7.58
C ARG A 320 11.66 16.92 7.39
N PHE A 321 10.59 17.60 6.99
CA PHE A 321 10.52 19.05 7.13
C PHE A 321 10.03 19.36 8.54
N LYS A 322 10.91 19.89 9.39
CA LYS A 322 10.50 20.49 10.66
C LYS A 322 10.09 21.93 10.34
N PRO A 323 8.78 22.29 10.35
CA PRO A 323 8.44 23.70 10.42
C PRO A 323 9.04 24.22 11.72
N SER A 324 10.03 25.09 11.62
CA SER A 324 10.62 25.77 12.76
C SER A 324 9.57 26.70 13.35
N VAL A 325 8.70 26.14 14.19
CA VAL A 325 7.80 26.92 15.01
C VAL A 325 8.62 27.41 16.20
N VAL A 326 9.39 28.48 15.97
CA VAL A 326 9.93 29.31 17.04
C VAL A 326 8.75 30.10 17.60
N PHE A 327 8.08 29.54 18.61
CA PHE A 327 7.32 30.39 19.53
C PHE A 327 8.32 30.94 20.54
N GLU A 328 8.87 32.12 20.24
CA GLU A 328 9.46 32.97 21.26
C GLU A 328 8.33 33.45 22.19
N HIS A 329 8.33 32.95 23.42
CA HIS A 329 7.68 33.56 24.57
C HIS A 329 8.67 33.63 25.70
#